data_AF-A0A151P3V3-F1
#
_entry.id   AF-A0A151P3V3-F1
#
_cell.length_a   1.000
_cell.length_b   1.000
_cell.length_c   1.000
_cell.angle_alpha   90.00
_cell.angle_beta   90.00
_cell.angle_gamma   90.00
#
_symmetry.space_group_name_H-M   'P 1'
#
loop_
_entity.id
_entity.type
_entity.pdbx_description
1 polymer ?
#
loop_
_entity_poly.entity_id
_entity_poly.type
_entity_poly.pdbx_seq_one_letter_code
_entity_poly.pdbx_strand_id
1 'polypeptide(L)'
;MRRCPEKQTCRIFHGISLPADKKDKNNALNSAIDNMCKKTRDLRRQLRKAIIDHVSDSFLDTTVPLLVLIEAAKNGREKEMKDYVAIFQEHASRLVEVANLACSLSTNEDGIKIIQMAANYIETICPQVINAALALSVRPKSQVLKNNMDMYKSTWENHIHVFTEAVDDITSIDDFLAVSGR
;
A
#
# COMPACT_ATOMS: atom_id res chain seq x y z
N MET A 1 69.99 -23.62 60.99
CA MET A 1 68.95 -22.68 61.48
C MET A 1 68.86 -21.54 60.48
N ARG A 2 67.75 -21.06 59.91
CA ARG A 2 66.31 -21.40 59.83
C ARG A 2 65.75 -20.67 58.57
N ARG A 3 64.82 -21.32 57.85
CA ARG A 3 63.63 -20.81 57.08
C ARG A 3 63.70 -19.65 56.04
N CYS A 4 63.17 -19.92 54.84
CA CYS A 4 62.48 -18.97 53.92
C CYS A 4 61.07 -18.57 54.46
N PRO A 5 60.20 -17.81 53.72
CA PRO A 5 60.30 -16.51 53.02
C PRO A 5 59.10 -15.57 53.41
N GLU A 6 59.00 -14.32 52.91
CA GLU A 6 57.71 -13.68 52.48
C GLU A 6 57.81 -12.21 52.04
N LYS A 7 56.82 -11.81 51.23
CA LYS A 7 56.38 -10.45 50.83
C LYS A 7 57.00 -9.81 49.57
N GLN A 8 56.60 -10.38 48.44
CA GLN A 8 55.66 -9.75 47.50
C GLN A 8 55.60 -8.21 47.49
N THR A 9 56.11 -7.60 46.44
CA THR A 9 55.53 -6.35 45.94
C THR A 9 55.62 -6.33 44.41
N CYS A 10 54.49 -6.66 43.79
CA CYS A 10 54.23 -6.54 42.37
C CYS A 10 54.46 -5.11 41.89
N ARG A 11 55.17 -4.95 40.76
CA ARG A 11 54.86 -3.91 39.77
C ARG A 11 54.89 -4.54 38.38
N ILE A 12 53.80 -5.22 38.05
CA ILE A 12 53.47 -5.56 36.68
C ILE A 12 52.96 -4.26 36.04
N PHE A 13 53.75 -3.67 35.14
CA PHE A 13 53.21 -2.77 34.12
C PHE A 13 52.36 -3.65 33.18
N HIS A 14 51.08 -3.79 33.50
CA HIS A 14 50.10 -4.38 32.59
C HIS A 14 49.81 -3.32 31.52
N GLY A 15 50.45 -3.48 30.36
CA GLY A 15 49.86 -2.96 29.14
C GLY A 15 48.46 -3.54 29.03
N ILE A 16 47.45 -2.68 28.95
CA ILE A 16 46.08 -3.10 28.64
C ILE A 16 46.10 -3.53 27.18
N SER A 17 46.53 -4.77 26.92
CA SER A 17 46.25 -5.44 25.66
C SER A 17 44.76 -5.73 25.69
N LEU A 18 43.98 -4.92 24.96
CA LEU A 18 42.63 -5.30 24.55
C LEU A 18 42.77 -6.69 23.91
N PRO A 19 42.15 -7.74 24.47
CA PRO A 19 42.35 -9.08 23.94
C PRO A 19 41.88 -9.07 22.49
N ALA A 20 42.77 -9.43 21.55
CA ALA A 20 42.49 -9.43 20.10
C ALA A 20 41.14 -10.11 19.78
N ASP A 21 40.80 -11.15 20.55
CA ASP A 21 39.54 -11.88 20.50
C ASP A 21 38.27 -11.01 20.74
N LYS A 22 38.33 -9.97 21.59
CA LYS A 22 37.20 -9.02 21.76
C LYS A 22 37.06 -8.07 20.56
N LYS A 23 38.18 -7.65 19.96
CA LYS A 23 38.16 -6.75 18.81
C LYS A 23 37.64 -7.47 17.57
N ASP A 24 38.05 -8.72 17.38
CA ASP A 24 37.59 -9.56 16.26
C ASP A 24 36.11 -9.95 16.39
N LYS A 25 35.65 -10.25 17.61
CA LYS A 25 34.20 -10.45 17.89
C LYS A 25 33.38 -9.20 17.62
N ASN A 26 33.87 -8.01 18.00
CA ASN A 26 33.20 -6.74 17.70
C ASN A 26 33.14 -6.47 16.19
N ASN A 27 34.19 -6.80 15.44
CA ASN A 27 34.22 -6.65 13.98
C ASN A 27 33.24 -7.61 13.29
N ALA A 28 33.17 -8.87 13.73
CA ALA A 28 32.22 -9.85 13.23
C ALA A 28 30.76 -9.45 13.53
N LEU A 29 30.50 -8.92 14.73
CA LEU A 29 29.18 -8.41 15.11
C LEU A 29 28.77 -7.21 14.25
N ASN A 30 29.66 -6.23 14.06
CA ASN A 30 29.38 -5.06 13.22
C ASN A 30 29.10 -5.49 11.76
N SER A 31 29.87 -6.44 11.22
CA SER A 31 29.63 -6.98 9.88
C SER A 31 28.29 -7.71 9.77
N ALA A 32 27.88 -8.43 10.82
CA ALA A 32 26.56 -9.06 10.86
C ALA A 32 25.43 -8.02 10.89
N ILE A 33 25.58 -6.94 11.67
CA ILE A 33 24.63 -5.82 11.72
C ILE A 33 24.51 -5.16 10.33
N ASP A 34 25.64 -4.86 9.68
CA ASP A 34 25.64 -4.26 8.33
C ASP A 34 24.95 -5.15 7.31
N ASN A 35 25.20 -6.46 7.36
CA ASN A 35 24.54 -7.42 6.50
C ASN A 35 23.03 -7.49 6.76
N MET A 36 22.61 -7.49 8.03
CA MET A 36 21.19 -7.44 8.40
C MET A 36 20.53 -6.15 7.90
N CYS A 37 21.14 -5.00 8.11
CA CYS A 37 20.66 -3.71 7.60
C CYS A 37 20.52 -3.71 6.08
N LYS A 38 21.52 -4.25 5.36
CA LYS A 38 21.48 -4.38 3.91
C LYS A 38 20.32 -5.27 3.45
N LYS A 39 20.14 -6.45 4.06
CA LYS A 39 19.04 -7.37 3.73
C LYS A 39 17.67 -6.77 4.00
N THR A 40 17.50 -6.06 5.12
CA THR A 40 16.26 -5.33 5.43
C THR A 40 15.97 -4.24 4.40
N ARG A 41 17.00 -3.50 3.95
CA ARG A 41 16.85 -2.49 2.89
C ARG A 41 16.44 -3.11 1.55
N ASP A 42 17.07 -4.22 1.17
CA ASP A 42 16.75 -4.94 -0.06
C ASP A 42 15.31 -5.48 -0.03
N LEU A 43 14.87 -6.03 1.11
CA LEU A 43 13.48 -6.48 1.31
C LEU A 43 12.49 -5.32 1.19
N ARG A 44 12.75 -4.19 1.85
CA ARG A 44 11.91 -2.99 1.73
C ARG A 44 11.80 -2.54 0.27
N ARG A 45 12.89 -2.58 -0.49
CA ARG A 45 12.88 -2.25 -1.92
C ARG A 45 12.00 -3.22 -2.73
N GLN A 46 12.07 -4.52 -2.47
CA GLN A 46 11.26 -5.52 -3.17
C GLN A 46 9.77 -5.37 -2.86
N LEU A 47 9.41 -5.18 -1.59
CA LEU A 47 8.02 -4.92 -1.17
C LEU A 47 7.46 -3.68 -1.86
N ARG A 48 8.25 -2.61 -1.94
CA ARG A 48 7.81 -1.39 -2.61
C ARG A 48 7.69 -1.55 -4.14
N LYS A 49 8.56 -2.32 -4.77
CA LYS A 49 8.39 -2.65 -6.19
C LYS A 49 7.09 -3.43 -6.42
N ALA A 50 6.84 -4.43 -5.58
CA ALA A 50 5.63 -5.26 -5.68
C ALA A 50 4.35 -4.43 -5.50
N ILE A 51 4.32 -3.46 -4.59
CA ILE A 51 3.13 -2.60 -4.43
C ILE A 51 2.95 -1.65 -5.60
N ILE A 52 4.03 -1.09 -6.17
CA ILE A 52 3.95 -0.25 -7.37
C ILE A 52 3.41 -1.06 -8.55
N ASP A 53 3.91 -2.27 -8.76
CA ASP A 53 3.42 -3.16 -9.82
C ASP A 53 1.92 -3.46 -9.63
N HIS A 54 1.47 -3.68 -8.38
CA HIS A 54 0.06 -3.96 -8.07
C HIS A 54 -0.85 -2.73 -8.23
N VAL A 55 -0.40 -1.54 -7.81
CA VAL A 55 -1.11 -0.27 -8.01
C VAL A 55 -1.23 0.02 -9.49
N SER A 56 -0.13 -0.11 -10.24
CA SER A 56 -0.11 0.12 -11.68
C SER A 56 -1.09 -0.80 -12.42
N ASP A 57 -1.17 -2.09 -12.05
CA ASP A 57 -2.11 -3.03 -12.67
C ASP A 57 -3.57 -2.72 -12.31
N SER A 58 -3.84 -2.40 -11.04
CA SER A 58 -5.21 -2.25 -10.55
C SER A 58 -5.86 -0.93 -10.95
N PHE A 59 -5.06 0.14 -11.10
CA PHE A 59 -5.54 1.48 -11.44
C PHE A 59 -5.37 1.83 -12.93
N LEU A 60 -4.89 0.89 -13.76
CA LEU A 60 -4.70 1.11 -15.21
C LEU A 60 -6.00 1.44 -15.95
N ASP A 61 -7.10 0.77 -15.59
CA ASP A 61 -8.40 0.98 -16.22
C ASP A 61 -9.52 0.96 -15.17
N THR A 62 -9.81 2.15 -14.66
CA THR A 62 -10.87 2.37 -13.67
C THR A 62 -12.23 2.72 -14.29
N THR A 63 -12.29 2.83 -15.62
CA THR A 63 -13.47 3.35 -16.34
C THR A 63 -14.31 2.22 -16.94
N VAL A 64 -13.66 1.20 -17.51
CA VAL A 64 -14.36 0.13 -18.24
C VAL A 64 -15.42 -0.61 -17.41
N PRO A 65 -15.17 -1.04 -16.15
CA PRO A 65 -16.17 -1.75 -15.37
C PRO A 65 -17.49 -0.97 -15.19
N LEU A 66 -17.40 0.35 -15.00
CA LEU A 66 -18.57 1.23 -14.89
C LEU A 66 -19.32 1.33 -16.23
N LEU A 67 -18.59 1.54 -17.33
CA LEU A 67 -19.21 1.70 -18.65
C LEU A 67 -19.95 0.44 -19.08
N VAL A 68 -19.36 -0.74 -18.85
CA VAL A 68 -19.98 -2.02 -19.17
C VAL A 68 -21.26 -2.24 -18.34
N LEU A 69 -21.24 -1.90 -17.04
CA LEU A 69 -22.42 -1.93 -16.16
C LEU A 69 -23.54 -1.02 -16.68
N ILE A 70 -23.21 0.23 -17.02
CA ILE A 70 -24.17 1.22 -17.53
C ILE A 70 -24.74 0.78 -18.88
N GLU A 71 -23.91 0.25 -19.77
CA GLU A 71 -24.34 -0.22 -21.08
C GLU A 71 -25.30 -1.41 -20.96
N ALA A 72 -25.03 -2.35 -20.05
CA ALA A 72 -25.96 -3.43 -19.74
C ALA A 72 -27.31 -2.92 -19.22
N ALA A 73 -27.27 -1.94 -18.31
CA ALA A 73 -28.47 -1.30 -17.78
C ALA A 73 -29.28 -0.57 -18.86
N LYS A 74 -28.63 0.21 -19.74
CA LYS A 74 -29.28 0.93 -20.85
C LYS A 74 -29.96 -0.01 -21.84
N ASN A 75 -29.43 -1.22 -22.03
CA ASN A 75 -29.99 -2.25 -22.89
C ASN A 75 -31.06 -3.12 -22.19
N GLY A 76 -31.32 -2.92 -20.89
CA GLY A 76 -32.27 -3.71 -20.12
C GLY A 76 -31.88 -5.19 -19.99
N ARG A 77 -30.57 -5.50 -19.95
CA ARG A 77 -30.06 -6.87 -19.80
C ARG A 77 -30.19 -7.39 -18.35
N GLU A 78 -31.42 -7.40 -17.81
CA GLU A 78 -31.69 -7.71 -16.40
C GLU A 78 -31.15 -9.09 -15.97
N LYS A 79 -31.20 -10.09 -16.85
CA LYS A 79 -30.72 -11.46 -16.58
C LYS A 79 -29.22 -11.51 -16.31
N GLU A 80 -28.43 -10.72 -17.03
CA GLU A 80 -26.97 -10.67 -16.95
C GLU A 80 -26.48 -9.58 -15.99
N MET A 81 -27.37 -8.70 -15.54
CA MET A 81 -27.03 -7.55 -14.71
C MET A 81 -26.30 -7.93 -13.42
N LYS A 82 -26.60 -9.11 -12.87
CA LYS A 82 -25.92 -9.64 -11.68
C LYS A 82 -24.42 -9.84 -11.89
N ASP A 83 -24.02 -10.30 -13.08
CA ASP A 83 -22.62 -10.56 -13.39
C ASP A 83 -21.87 -9.22 -13.56
N TYR A 84 -22.48 -8.25 -14.24
CA TYR A 84 -21.89 -6.92 -14.38
C TYR A 84 -21.79 -6.16 -13.06
N VAL A 85 -22.78 -6.32 -12.16
CA VAL A 85 -22.72 -5.78 -10.80
C VAL A 85 -21.57 -6.42 -10.02
N ALA A 86 -21.40 -7.74 -10.10
CA ALA A 86 -20.31 -8.44 -9.43
C ALA A 86 -18.94 -7.96 -9.93
N ILE A 87 -18.75 -7.83 -11.24
CA ILE A 87 -17.51 -7.32 -11.84
C ILE A 87 -17.20 -5.89 -11.35
N PHE A 88 -18.20 -5.00 -11.36
CA PHE A 88 -18.01 -3.62 -10.90
C PHE A 88 -17.70 -3.55 -9.40
N GLN A 89 -18.39 -4.35 -8.58
CA GLN A 89 -18.18 -4.41 -7.14
C GLN A 89 -16.80 -4.99 -6.79
N GLU A 90 -16.39 -6.08 -7.45
CA GLU A 90 -15.07 -6.69 -7.27
C GLU A 90 -13.96 -5.71 -7.66
N HIS A 91 -14.13 -4.98 -8.76
CA HIS A 91 -13.19 -3.93 -9.15
C HIS A 91 -13.09 -2.83 -8.08
N ALA A 92 -14.21 -2.33 -7.58
CA ALA A 92 -14.23 -1.33 -6.50
C ALA A 92 -13.51 -1.83 -5.23
N SER A 93 -13.80 -3.06 -4.80
CA SER A 93 -13.14 -3.69 -3.64
C SER A 93 -11.63 -3.84 -3.87
N ARG A 94 -11.22 -4.29 -5.05
CA ARG A 94 -9.79 -4.43 -5.40
C ARG A 94 -9.05 -3.10 -5.31
N LEU A 95 -9.62 -2.00 -5.82
CA LEU A 95 -9.00 -0.67 -5.71
C LEU A 95 -8.75 -0.29 -4.25
N VAL A 96 -9.73 -0.51 -3.37
CA VAL A 96 -9.63 -0.22 -1.94
C VAL A 96 -8.59 -1.11 -1.24
N GLU A 97 -8.56 -2.41 -1.55
CA GLU A 97 -7.59 -3.34 -1.00
C GLU A 97 -6.15 -2.96 -1.36
N VAL A 98 -5.91 -2.61 -2.63
CA VAL A 98 -4.59 -2.22 -3.13
C VAL A 98 -4.12 -0.91 -2.51
N ALA A 99 -5.03 0.06 -2.37
CA ALA A 99 -4.72 1.32 -1.69
C ALA A 99 -4.37 1.11 -0.21
N ASN A 100 -5.11 0.25 0.50
CA ASN A 100 -4.83 -0.09 1.89
C ASN A 100 -3.47 -0.80 2.04
N LEU A 101 -3.10 -1.65 1.08
CA LEU A 101 -1.78 -2.27 1.05
C LEU A 101 -0.67 -1.22 0.84
N ALA A 102 -0.89 -0.23 -0.04
CA ALA A 102 0.03 0.90 -0.20
C ALA A 102 0.17 1.71 1.11
N CYS A 103 -0.94 1.99 1.79
CA CYS A 103 -0.94 2.64 3.11
C CYS A 103 -0.11 1.87 4.15
N SER A 104 -0.17 0.54 4.16
CA SER A 104 0.57 -0.29 5.13
C SER A 104 2.10 -0.19 5.02
N LEU A 105 2.60 0.26 3.87
CA LEU A 105 4.03 0.43 3.60
C LEU A 105 4.47 1.90 3.63
N SER A 106 3.51 2.82 3.67
CA SER A 106 3.76 4.26 3.70
C SER A 106 4.06 4.75 5.12
N THR A 107 4.87 5.80 5.20
CA THR A 107 5.11 6.56 6.44
C THR A 107 4.45 7.94 6.38
N ASN A 108 3.73 8.26 5.30
CA ASN A 108 3.03 9.53 5.12
C ASN A 108 1.64 9.45 5.79
N GLU A 109 1.56 9.85 7.07
CA GLU A 109 0.32 9.77 7.85
C GLU A 109 -0.83 10.57 7.25
N ASP A 110 -0.56 11.74 6.67
CA ASP A 110 -1.60 12.60 6.10
C ASP A 110 -2.11 12.02 4.77
N GLY A 111 -1.22 11.51 3.93
CA GLY A 111 -1.58 10.76 2.72
C GLY A 111 -2.43 9.53 3.05
N ILE A 112 -2.07 8.78 4.10
CA ILE A 112 -2.86 7.63 4.56
C ILE A 112 -4.29 8.06 4.97
N LYS A 113 -4.45 9.17 5.71
CA LYS A 113 -5.78 9.66 6.10
C LYS A 113 -6.62 10.08 4.88
N ILE A 114 -6.00 10.74 3.90
CA ILE A 114 -6.68 11.15 2.67
C ILE A 114 -7.18 9.92 1.91
N ILE A 115 -6.34 8.88 1.74
CA ILE A 115 -6.72 7.63 1.09
C ILE A 115 -7.84 6.92 1.84
N GLN A 116 -7.77 6.85 3.17
CA GLN A 116 -8.84 6.24 3.98
C GLN A 116 -10.18 6.98 3.79
N MET A 117 -10.15 8.32 3.76
CA MET A 117 -11.34 9.11 3.50
C MET A 117 -11.90 8.88 2.09
N ALA A 118 -11.04 8.85 1.07
CA ALA A 118 -11.42 8.58 -0.30
C ALA A 118 -11.95 7.15 -0.50
N ALA A 119 -11.34 6.14 0.13
CA ALA A 119 -11.80 4.76 0.14
C ALA A 119 -13.22 4.65 0.74
N ASN A 120 -13.48 5.32 1.86
CA ASN A 120 -14.82 5.36 2.46
C ASN A 120 -15.87 5.94 1.49
N TYR A 121 -15.50 6.95 0.69
CA TYR A 121 -16.40 7.46 -0.35
C TYR A 121 -16.66 6.42 -1.44
N ILE A 122 -15.64 5.71 -1.92
CA ILE A 122 -15.79 4.62 -2.90
C ILE A 122 -16.75 3.54 -2.38
N GLU A 123 -16.54 3.08 -1.15
CA GLU A 123 -17.41 2.08 -0.51
C GLU A 123 -18.85 2.58 -0.34
N THR A 124 -19.04 3.87 -0.06
CA THR A 124 -20.37 4.49 0.11
C THR A 124 -21.09 4.68 -1.23
N ILE A 125 -20.38 5.12 -2.28
CA ILE A 125 -20.98 5.45 -3.58
C ILE A 125 -21.22 4.20 -4.44
N CYS A 126 -20.39 3.16 -4.31
CA CYS A 126 -20.51 1.90 -5.06
C CYS A 126 -21.93 1.31 -5.05
N PRO A 127 -22.59 1.07 -3.90
CA PRO A 127 -23.94 0.52 -3.88
C PRO A 127 -24.98 1.48 -4.49
N GLN A 128 -24.75 2.79 -4.45
CA GLN A 128 -25.67 3.78 -5.05
C GLN A 128 -25.61 3.74 -6.59
N VAL A 129 -24.41 3.62 -7.15
CA VAL A 129 -24.19 3.41 -8.60
C VAL A 129 -24.86 2.12 -9.05
N ILE A 130 -24.67 1.02 -8.30
CA ILE A 130 -25.31 -0.28 -8.57
C ILE A 130 -26.83 -0.14 -8.56
N ASN A 131 -27.40 0.51 -7.55
CA ASN A 131 -28.84 0.69 -7.44
C ASN A 131 -29.41 1.55 -8.59
N ALA A 132 -28.69 2.59 -9.00
CA ALA A 132 -29.08 3.41 -10.16
C ALA A 132 -29.08 2.58 -11.45
N ALA A 133 -28.06 1.75 -11.65
CA ALA A 133 -27.94 0.88 -12.82
C ALA A 133 -29.04 -0.21 -12.81
N LEU A 134 -29.31 -0.82 -11.66
CA LEU A 134 -30.40 -1.80 -11.50
C LEU A 134 -31.76 -1.18 -11.80
N ALA A 135 -32.06 -0.01 -11.23
CA ALA A 135 -33.31 0.69 -11.50
C ALA A 135 -33.47 1.02 -13.00
N LEU A 136 -32.40 1.49 -13.64
CA LEU A 136 -32.38 1.77 -15.07
C LEU A 136 -32.60 0.50 -15.90
N SER A 137 -31.99 -0.64 -15.51
CA SER A 137 -32.14 -1.91 -16.22
C SER A 137 -33.59 -2.41 -16.29
N VAL A 138 -34.39 -2.14 -15.26
CA VAL A 138 -35.82 -2.49 -15.22
C VAL A 138 -36.66 -1.56 -16.11
N ARG A 139 -36.24 -0.29 -16.27
CA ARG A 139 -36.97 0.74 -17.04
C ARG A 139 -36.02 1.53 -17.95
N PRO A 140 -35.41 0.89 -18.97
CA PRO A 140 -34.32 1.48 -19.76
C PRO A 140 -34.76 2.67 -20.63
N LYS A 141 -36.05 2.82 -20.89
CA LYS A 141 -36.62 3.95 -21.64
C LYS A 141 -36.87 5.20 -20.79
N SER A 142 -36.79 5.11 -19.46
CA SER A 142 -37.08 6.22 -18.56
C SER A 142 -35.98 7.28 -18.59
N GLN A 143 -36.30 8.50 -19.03
CA GLN A 143 -35.34 9.60 -19.04
C GLN A 143 -34.88 9.99 -17.63
N VAL A 144 -35.78 9.90 -16.64
CA VAL A 144 -35.45 10.19 -15.24
C VAL A 144 -34.37 9.25 -14.72
N LEU A 145 -34.46 7.96 -15.05
CA LEU A 145 -33.46 6.98 -14.61
C LEU A 145 -32.15 7.08 -15.38
N LYS A 146 -32.20 7.48 -16.66
CA LYS A 146 -30.99 7.79 -17.43
C LYS A 146 -30.24 8.97 -16.79
N ASN A 147 -30.94 10.07 -16.53
CA ASN A 147 -30.35 11.24 -15.87
C ASN A 147 -29.80 10.89 -14.46
N ASN A 148 -30.53 10.05 -13.71
CA ASN A 148 -30.06 9.56 -12.40
C ASN A 148 -28.77 8.74 -12.54
N MET A 149 -28.69 7.85 -13.53
CA MET A 149 -27.48 7.06 -13.80
C MET A 149 -26.30 7.94 -14.23
N ASP A 150 -26.53 8.95 -15.08
CA ASP A 150 -25.49 9.88 -15.53
C ASP A 150 -24.95 10.73 -14.35
N MET A 151 -25.82 11.10 -13.40
CA MET A 151 -25.41 11.76 -12.15
C MET A 151 -24.46 10.86 -11.34
N TYR A 152 -24.86 9.62 -11.05
CA TYR A 152 -24.04 8.68 -10.29
C TYR A 152 -22.75 8.28 -11.01
N LYS A 153 -22.76 8.19 -12.35
CA LYS A 153 -21.55 8.03 -13.16
C LYS A 153 -20.57 9.15 -12.89
N SER A 154 -21.02 10.41 -12.96
CA SER A 154 -20.18 11.59 -12.76
C SER A 154 -19.63 11.65 -11.33
N THR A 155 -20.46 11.32 -10.33
CA THR A 155 -20.04 11.24 -8.93
C THR A 155 -18.99 10.15 -8.71
N TRP A 156 -19.17 8.97 -9.29
CA TRP A 156 -18.20 7.88 -9.22
C TRP A 156 -16.86 8.27 -9.84
N GLU A 157 -16.88 8.81 -11.06
CA GLU A 157 -15.68 9.23 -11.80
C GLU A 157 -14.87 10.27 -11.00
N ASN A 158 -15.56 11.25 -10.37
CA ASN A 158 -14.90 12.23 -9.51
C ASN A 158 -14.25 11.60 -8.28
N HIS A 159 -14.92 10.67 -7.59
CA HIS A 159 -14.35 9.99 -6.43
C HIS A 159 -13.18 9.08 -6.80
N ILE A 160 -13.27 8.36 -7.92
CA ILE A 160 -12.16 7.55 -8.45
C ILE A 160 -10.95 8.40 -8.80
N HIS A 161 -11.17 9.57 -9.40
CA HIS A 161 -10.08 10.50 -9.73
C HIS A 161 -9.35 10.95 -8.46
N VAL A 162 -10.08 11.46 -7.46
CA VAL A 162 -9.49 11.87 -6.17
C VAL A 162 -8.78 10.71 -5.48
N PHE A 163 -9.37 9.51 -5.55
CA PHE A 163 -8.77 8.32 -4.94
C PHE A 163 -7.46 7.92 -5.62
N THR A 164 -7.41 7.99 -6.96
CA THR A 164 -6.21 7.66 -7.75
C THR A 164 -5.10 8.68 -7.47
N GLU A 165 -5.42 9.97 -7.44
CA GLU A 165 -4.43 11.02 -7.11
C GLU A 165 -3.84 10.81 -5.70
N ALA A 166 -4.67 10.47 -4.71
CA ALA A 166 -4.21 10.20 -3.36
C ALA A 166 -3.29 8.97 -3.27
N VAL A 167 -3.57 7.92 -4.07
CA VAL A 167 -2.73 6.72 -4.15
C VAL A 167 -1.41 7.02 -4.85
N ASP A 168 -1.42 7.83 -5.91
CA ASP A 168 -0.23 8.26 -6.64
C ASP A 168 0.71 9.09 -5.73
N ASP A 169 0.15 9.98 -4.90
CA ASP A 169 0.93 10.80 -3.97
C ASP A 169 1.75 9.98 -2.98
N ILE A 170 1.19 8.89 -2.42
CA ILE A 170 1.93 8.04 -1.46
C ILE A 170 2.81 6.99 -2.14
N THR A 171 2.64 6.76 -3.43
CA THR A 171 3.44 5.81 -4.23
C THR A 171 4.50 6.51 -5.09
N SER A 172 4.59 7.84 -5.00
CA SER A 172 5.57 8.67 -5.71
C SER A 172 7.02 8.25 -5.46
N ILE A 173 7.83 8.38 -6.52
CA ILE A 173 9.22 7.94 -6.61
C ILE A 173 10.14 8.77 -5.68
N ASP A 174 9.77 10.01 -5.34
CA ASP A 174 10.64 10.92 -4.58
C ASP A 174 10.68 10.61 -3.06
N ASP A 175 9.53 10.30 -2.46
CA ASP A 175 9.47 9.79 -1.07
C ASP A 175 10.19 8.44 -0.94
N PHE A 176 10.24 7.68 -2.04
CA PHE A 176 10.91 6.39 -2.11
C PHE A 176 12.46 6.48 -2.08
N LEU A 177 13.05 7.57 -2.60
CA LEU A 177 14.51 7.80 -2.57
C LEU A 177 14.99 8.28 -1.19
N ALA A 178 14.19 9.07 -0.47
CA ALA A 178 14.54 9.63 0.83
C ALA A 178 14.75 8.56 1.93
N VAL A 179 14.05 7.43 1.83
CA VAL A 179 14.15 6.30 2.79
C VAL A 179 15.25 5.30 2.43
N SER A 180 15.84 5.42 1.24
CA SER A 180 16.93 4.55 0.77
C SER A 180 18.33 5.16 0.97
N GLY A 181 18.40 6.46 1.30
CA GLY A 181 19.63 7.23 1.48
C GLY A 181 20.06 7.49 2.94
N ARG A 182 19.40 6.89 3.94
CA ARG A 182 19.83 6.91 5.34
C ARG A 182 20.12 5.49 5.85
#